data_AF-A0A356Z7Z2-F1
#
_entry.id   AF-A0A356Z7Z2-F1
#
_cell.length_a   1.000
_cell.length_b   1.000
_cell.length_c   1.000
_cell.angle_alpha   90.00
_cell.angle_beta   90.00
_cell.angle_gamma   90.00
#
_symmetry.space_group_name_H-M   'P 1'
#
loop_
_entity.id
_entity.type
_entity.pdbx_description
1 polymer ?
#
loop_
_entity_poly.entity_id
_entity_poly.type
_entity_poly.pdbx_seq_one_letter_code
_entity_poly.pdbx_strand_id
1 'polypeptide(L)'
;MNIPQFWGYGIVIVLGWVFFKIASLVTEKEDKNNINTFILANRSMSWGFIAASVLTSWTWTTTIMGAAEAGMWYGFSGGISYSLGAGLPFLVLIPVILRLRAIMPDAITYTEFIGERYGYRLQQIYYVFAVAVVLYVFLEQLVGIALVFNNIFGISFKIT
;
A
#
# COMPACT_ATOMS: atom_id res chain seq x y z
N MET A 1 -20.45 9.08 -20.63
CA MET A 1 -21.74 8.82 -19.96
C MET A 1 -21.66 9.54 -18.62
N ASN A 2 -22.20 10.75 -18.51
CA ASN A 2 -22.00 11.57 -17.31
C ASN A 2 -23.04 11.17 -16.26
N ILE A 3 -22.61 10.38 -15.29
CA ILE A 3 -23.41 10.06 -14.12
C ILE A 3 -23.49 11.34 -13.25
N PRO A 4 -24.66 11.69 -12.70
CA PRO A 4 -24.79 12.89 -11.88
C PRO A 4 -23.77 12.94 -10.73
N GLN A 5 -23.17 14.11 -10.49
CA GLN A 5 -22.17 14.34 -9.44
C GLN A 5 -22.62 13.88 -8.05
N PHE A 6 -23.92 13.97 -7.78
CA PHE A 6 -24.55 13.48 -6.54
C PHE A 6 -24.15 12.03 -6.21
N TRP A 7 -24.14 11.13 -7.20
CA TRP A 7 -23.75 9.74 -6.99
C TRP A 7 -22.28 9.59 -6.63
N GLY A 8 -21.40 10.39 -7.23
CA GLY A 8 -19.98 10.41 -6.91
C GLY A 8 -19.73 10.81 -5.44
N TYR A 9 -20.34 11.92 -5.00
CA TYR A 9 -20.23 12.33 -3.59
C TYR A 9 -20.84 11.31 -2.63
N GLY A 10 -21.98 10.70 -2.99
CA GLY A 10 -22.60 9.64 -2.21
C GLY A 10 -21.67 8.44 -1.99
N ILE A 11 -20.97 8.00 -3.04
CA ILE A 11 -20.00 6.89 -2.95
C ILE A 11 -18.85 7.24 -2.02
N VAL A 12 -18.26 8.44 -2.15
CA VAL A 12 -17.13 8.86 -1.29
C VAL A 12 -17.54 8.91 0.18
N ILE A 13 -18.70 9.48 0.48
CA ILE A 13 -19.20 9.61 1.86
C ILE A 13 -19.51 8.24 2.46
N VAL A 14 -20.24 7.38 1.72
CA VAL A 14 -20.63 6.06 2.22
C VAL A 14 -19.41 5.17 2.43
N LEU A 15 -18.51 5.08 1.44
CA LEU A 15 -17.30 4.27 1.58
C LEU A 15 -16.41 4.80 2.70
N GLY A 16 -16.19 6.12 2.76
CA GLY A 16 -15.41 6.75 3.82
C GLY A 16 -15.98 6.43 5.21
N TRP A 17 -17.29 6.51 5.39
CA TRP A 17 -17.94 6.16 6.64
C TRP A 17 -17.83 4.67 6.99
N VAL A 18 -18.01 3.78 6.01
CA VAL A 18 -17.85 2.32 6.21
C VAL A 18 -16.42 1.99 6.64
N PHE A 19 -15.41 2.50 5.94
CA PHE A 19 -14.01 2.27 6.30
C PHE A 19 -13.67 2.85 7.66
N PHE A 20 -14.16 4.05 7.98
CA PHE A 20 -13.98 4.66 9.31
C PHE A 20 -14.59 3.79 10.42
N LYS A 21 -15.80 3.27 10.21
CA LYS A 21 -16.47 2.37 11.17
C LYS A 21 -15.71 1.07 11.35
N ILE A 22 -15.26 0.44 10.27
CA ILE A 22 -14.45 -0.79 10.35
C ILE A 22 -13.16 -0.50 11.14
N ALA A 23 -12.44 0.58 10.80
CA ALA A 23 -11.20 0.95 11.49
C ALA A 23 -11.42 1.19 12.99
N SER A 24 -12.51 1.88 13.37
CA SER A 24 -12.87 2.12 14.78
C SER A 24 -13.13 0.80 15.52
N LEU A 25 -13.92 -0.10 14.93
CA LEU A 25 -14.28 -1.39 15.54
C LEU A 25 -13.06 -2.30 15.73
N VAL A 26 -12.12 -2.28 14.78
CA VAL A 26 -10.87 -3.05 14.89
C VAL A 26 -9.99 -2.45 15.99
N THR A 27 -9.85 -1.11 16.03
CA THR A 27 -9.00 -0.43 17.02
C THR A 27 -9.51 -0.59 18.46
N GLU A 28 -10.81 -0.78 18.66
CA GLU A 28 -11.41 -1.02 19.98
C GLU A 28 -11.18 -2.44 20.50
N LYS A 29 -11.03 -3.42 19.61
CA LYS A 29 -10.88 -4.84 19.98
C LYS A 29 -9.44 -5.25 20.26
N GLU A 30 -8.47 -4.48 19.78
CA GLU A 30 -7.05 -4.80 19.90
C GLU A 30 -6.43 -4.22 21.17
N ASP A 31 -5.62 -5.03 21.85
CA ASP A 31 -4.92 -4.64 23.07
C ASP A 31 -3.74 -3.72 22.73
N LYS A 32 -3.93 -2.42 22.96
CA LYS A 32 -2.97 -1.35 22.59
C LYS A 32 -1.65 -1.43 23.35
N ASN A 33 -1.56 -2.25 24.40
CA ASN A 33 -0.42 -2.27 25.30
C ASN A 33 0.75 -3.14 24.83
N ASN A 34 0.58 -3.98 23.79
CA ASN A 34 1.64 -4.84 23.29
C ASN A 34 1.93 -4.61 21.80
N ILE A 35 3.01 -3.87 21.53
CA ILE A 35 3.48 -3.52 20.17
C ILE A 35 3.75 -4.76 19.33
N ASN A 36 4.27 -5.84 19.92
CA ASN A 36 4.55 -7.07 19.19
C ASN A 36 3.27 -7.79 18.78
N THR A 37 2.24 -7.79 19.63
CA THR A 37 0.92 -8.32 19.25
C THR A 37 0.29 -7.44 18.17
N PHE A 38 0.39 -6.12 18.30
CA PHE A 38 -0.21 -5.18 17.35
C PHE A 38 0.44 -5.24 15.96
N ILE A 39 1.78 -5.28 15.86
CA ILE A 39 2.50 -5.25 14.59
C ILE A 39 2.69 -6.66 14.00
N LEU A 40 2.99 -7.66 14.84
CA LEU A 40 3.36 -8.99 14.36
C LEU A 40 2.25 -10.02 14.53
N ALA A 41 1.12 -9.69 15.16
CA ALA A 41 0.09 -10.66 15.57
C ALA A 41 0.70 -11.88 16.30
N ASN A 42 1.79 -11.65 17.04
CA ASN A 42 2.62 -12.69 17.67
C ASN A 42 3.04 -13.83 16.71
N ARG A 43 3.18 -13.54 15.41
CA ARG A 43 3.53 -14.50 14.34
C ARG A 43 2.59 -15.71 14.25
N SER A 44 1.35 -15.59 14.74
CA SER A 44 0.37 -16.69 14.79
C SER A 44 -0.53 -16.76 13.55
N MET A 45 -0.42 -15.79 12.64
CA MET A 45 -1.24 -15.68 11.43
C MET A 45 -0.93 -16.80 10.43
N SER A 46 -1.96 -17.39 9.81
CA SER A 46 -1.76 -18.41 8.79
C SER A 46 -1.13 -17.81 7.52
N TRP A 47 -0.41 -18.65 6.75
CA TRP A 47 0.24 -18.23 5.50
C TRP A 47 -0.74 -17.56 4.52
N GLY A 48 -1.98 -18.06 4.43
CA GLY A 48 -2.99 -17.51 3.53
C GLY A 48 -3.35 -16.06 3.87
N PHE A 49 -3.51 -15.74 5.16
CA PHE A 49 -3.78 -14.36 5.60
C PHE A 49 -2.59 -13.45 5.36
N ILE A 50 -1.36 -13.94 5.57
CA ILE A 50 -0.13 -13.16 5.29
C ILE A 50 -0.01 -12.87 3.78
N ALA A 51 -0.25 -13.87 2.93
CA ALA A 51 -0.22 -13.69 1.49
C ALA A 51 -1.30 -12.69 1.02
N ALA A 52 -2.52 -12.81 1.55
CA ALA A 52 -3.61 -11.88 1.25
C ALA A 52 -3.28 -10.45 1.69
N SER A 53 -2.73 -10.25 2.91
CA SER A 53 -2.37 -8.91 3.38
C SER A 53 -1.29 -8.27 2.51
N VAL A 54 -0.30 -9.05 2.07
CA VAL A 54 0.75 -8.56 1.16
C VAL A 54 0.16 -8.19 -0.20
N LEU A 55 -0.69 -9.04 -0.78
CA LEU A 55 -1.36 -8.75 -2.06
C LEU A 55 -2.25 -7.51 -1.98
N THR A 56 -3.01 -7.34 -0.90
CA THR A 56 -3.82 -6.14 -0.67
C THR A 56 -2.93 -4.89 -0.54
N SER A 57 -1.81 -4.99 0.18
CA SER A 57 -0.88 -3.87 0.35
C SER A 57 -0.20 -3.42 -0.95
N TRP A 58 -0.14 -4.30 -1.95
CA TRP A 58 0.42 -4.01 -3.28
C TRP A 58 -0.63 -3.54 -4.30
N THR A 59 -1.91 -3.74 -4.00
CA THR A 59 -2.99 -3.32 -4.92
C THR A 59 -3.21 -1.83 -4.81
N TRP A 60 -2.55 -1.08 -5.71
CA TRP A 60 -2.60 0.37 -5.77
C TRP A 60 -3.47 0.86 -6.93
N THR A 61 -4.02 2.07 -6.79
CA THR A 61 -4.81 2.74 -7.83
C THR A 61 -3.99 2.92 -9.11
N THR A 62 -2.73 3.36 -9.00
CA THR A 62 -1.79 3.43 -10.12
C THR A 62 -1.50 2.09 -10.76
N THR A 63 -1.45 1.00 -10.01
CA THR A 63 -1.23 -0.34 -10.57
C THR A 63 -2.41 -0.74 -11.44
N ILE A 64 -3.64 -0.49 -10.98
CA ILE A 64 -4.86 -0.75 -11.76
C ILE A 64 -4.90 0.11 -13.02
N MET A 65 -4.65 1.41 -12.87
CA MET A 65 -4.65 2.36 -14.00
C MET A 65 -3.54 2.06 -15.00
N GLY A 66 -2.32 1.82 -14.53
CA GLY A 66 -1.15 1.51 -15.35
C GLY A 66 -1.29 0.18 -16.08
N ALA A 67 -1.87 -0.84 -15.44
CA ALA A 67 -2.18 -2.11 -16.11
C ALA A 67 -3.25 -1.92 -17.20
N ALA A 68 -4.29 -1.12 -16.93
CA ALA A 68 -5.32 -0.79 -17.92
C ALA A 68 -4.73 0.00 -19.11
N GLU A 69 -3.88 0.99 -18.84
CA GLU A 69 -3.17 1.77 -19.84
C GLU A 69 -2.27 0.89 -20.71
N ALA A 70 -1.43 0.05 -20.09
CA ALA A 70 -0.58 -0.90 -20.80
C ALA A 70 -1.41 -1.88 -21.65
N GLY A 71 -2.56 -2.31 -21.14
CA GLY A 71 -3.50 -3.15 -21.87
C GLY A 71 -4.13 -2.45 -23.09
N MET A 72 -4.43 -1.16 -22.98
CA MET A 72 -4.96 -0.36 -24.10
C MET A 72 -3.92 -0.14 -25.19
N TRP A 73 -2.67 0.14 -24.83
CA TRP A 73 -1.62 0.45 -25.81
C TRP A 73 -0.95 -0.79 -26.41
N TYR A 74 -0.69 -1.81 -25.59
CA TYR A 74 0.08 -2.99 -25.98
C TYR A 74 -0.76 -4.28 -26.01
N GLY A 75 -2.07 -4.19 -25.78
CA GLY A 75 -2.96 -5.34 -25.76
C GLY A 75 -2.68 -6.29 -24.58
N PHE A 76 -3.01 -7.57 -24.75
CA PHE A 76 -2.87 -8.58 -23.70
C PHE A 76 -1.42 -8.73 -23.19
N SER A 77 -0.44 -8.60 -24.07
CA SER A 77 0.98 -8.67 -23.70
C SER A 77 1.41 -7.49 -22.81
N GLY A 78 0.78 -6.32 -22.95
CA GLY A 78 1.01 -5.15 -22.09
C GLY A 78 0.62 -5.37 -20.64
N GLY A 79 -0.56 -5.95 -20.41
CA GLY A 79 -1.00 -6.28 -19.05
C GLY A 79 -0.10 -7.32 -18.38
N ILE A 80 0.33 -8.34 -19.13
CA ILE A 80 1.27 -9.36 -18.63
C ILE A 80 2.63 -8.76 -18.34
N SER A 81 3.20 -7.97 -19.25
CA SER A 81 4.53 -7.37 -19.08
C SER A 81 4.56 -6.42 -17.87
N TYR A 82 3.50 -5.64 -17.66
CA TYR A 82 3.35 -4.81 -16.46
C TYR A 82 3.31 -5.66 -15.19
N SER A 83 2.50 -6.72 -15.17
CA SER A 83 2.36 -7.62 -14.02
C SER A 83 3.68 -8.33 -13.69
N LEU A 84 4.41 -8.79 -14.72
CA LEU A 84 5.73 -9.40 -14.55
C LEU A 84 6.76 -8.37 -14.07
N GLY A 85 6.78 -7.17 -14.64
CA GLY A 85 7.68 -6.09 -14.22
C GLY A 85 7.46 -5.68 -12.75
N ALA A 86 6.21 -5.63 -12.31
CA ALA A 86 5.85 -5.33 -10.93
C ALA A 86 6.12 -6.52 -9.97
N GLY A 87 5.95 -7.77 -10.43
CA GLY A 87 6.07 -8.97 -9.61
C GLY A 87 7.48 -9.53 -9.44
N LEU A 88 8.33 -9.43 -10.47
CA LEU A 88 9.69 -9.99 -10.47
C LEU A 88 10.58 -9.47 -9.33
N PRO A 89 10.56 -8.18 -8.95
CA PRO A 89 11.36 -7.67 -7.85
C PRO A 89 11.10 -8.40 -6.52
N PHE A 90 9.87 -8.85 -6.27
CA PHE A 90 9.56 -9.62 -5.07
C PHE A 90 10.34 -10.92 -5.02
N LEU A 91 10.42 -11.65 -6.14
CA LEU A 91 11.16 -12.92 -6.21
C LEU A 91 12.65 -12.73 -5.95
N VAL A 92 13.23 -11.65 -6.50
CA VAL A 92 14.64 -11.32 -6.31
C VAL A 92 14.95 -10.93 -4.85
N LEU A 93 13.98 -10.32 -4.15
CA LEU A 93 14.14 -9.90 -2.75
C LEU A 93 13.95 -11.03 -1.73
N ILE A 94 13.29 -12.14 -2.08
CA ILE A 94 13.12 -13.30 -1.20
C ILE A 94 14.44 -13.75 -0.53
N PRO A 95 15.53 -14.07 -1.27
CA PRO A 95 16.77 -14.53 -0.64
C PRO A 95 17.37 -13.50 0.32
N VAL A 96 17.23 -12.20 0.00
CA VAL A 96 17.70 -11.11 0.87
C VAL A 96 16.92 -11.08 2.17
N ILE A 97 15.59 -11.21 2.11
CA ILE A 97 14.71 -11.22 3.29
C ILE A 97 14.98 -12.46 4.15
N LEU A 98 15.16 -13.63 3.53
CA LEU A 98 15.49 -14.86 4.26
C LEU A 98 16.84 -14.73 5.00
N ARG A 99 17.85 -14.15 4.35
CA ARG A 99 19.15 -13.91 4.99
C ARG A 99 19.04 -12.88 6.11
N LEU A 100 18.27 -11.82 5.90
CA LEU A 100 18.03 -10.78 6.90
C LEU A 100 17.40 -11.37 8.16
N ARG A 101 16.34 -12.19 8.02
CA ARG A 101 15.68 -12.85 9.16
C ARG A 101 16.58 -13.86 9.88
N ALA A 102 17.53 -14.47 9.18
CA ALA A 102 18.51 -15.37 9.82
C ALA A 102 19.53 -14.62 10.69
N ILE A 103 19.84 -13.35 10.36
CA ILE A 103 20.82 -12.53 11.09
C ILE A 103 20.15 -11.75 12.22
N MET A 104 18.98 -11.15 11.96
CA MET A 104 18.20 -10.38 12.94
C MET A 104 16.76 -10.88 12.96
N PRO A 105 16.49 -11.95 13.71
CA PRO A 105 15.15 -12.55 13.78
C PRO A 105 14.15 -11.64 14.52
N ASP A 106 14.61 -10.74 15.38
CA ASP A 106 13.77 -9.89 16.22
C ASP A 106 13.53 -8.48 15.65
N ALA A 107 14.20 -8.12 14.55
CA ALA A 107 14.00 -6.83 13.91
C ALA A 107 12.58 -6.72 13.33
N ILE A 108 11.90 -5.61 13.65
CA ILE A 108 10.52 -5.35 13.23
C ILE A 108 10.52 -4.48 11.98
N THR A 109 11.40 -3.48 11.91
CA THR A 109 11.50 -2.55 10.79
C THR A 109 12.82 -2.71 10.03
N TYR A 110 12.82 -2.48 8.72
CA TYR A 110 14.06 -2.52 7.94
C TYR A 110 15.05 -1.42 8.37
N THR A 111 14.54 -0.32 8.94
CA THR A 111 15.36 0.78 9.47
C THR A 111 16.16 0.37 10.70
N GLU A 112 15.65 -0.52 11.55
CA GLU A 112 16.42 -1.10 12.68
C GLU A 112 17.65 -1.85 12.17
N PHE A 113 17.49 -2.66 11.12
CA PHE A 113 18.62 -3.36 10.51
C PHE A 113 19.69 -2.39 9.99
N ILE A 114 19.27 -1.29 9.36
CA ILE A 114 20.20 -0.26 8.88
C ILE A 114 20.94 0.38 10.06
N GLY A 115 20.24 0.65 11.16
CA GLY A 115 20.82 1.19 12.39
C GLY A 115 21.88 0.28 12.99
N GLU A 116 21.56 -1.00 13.15
CA GLU A 116 22.49 -1.99 13.68
C GLU A 116 23.71 -2.22 12.77
N ARG A 117 23.51 -2.19 11.44
CA ARG A 117 24.60 -2.50 10.50
C ARG A 117 25.50 -1.30 10.17
N TYR A 118 24.92 -0.10 10.06
CA TYR A 118 25.56 1.10 9.52
C TYR A 118 25.51 2.31 10.45
N GLY A 119 24.84 2.20 11.59
CA GLY A 119 24.79 3.22 12.64
C GLY A 119 23.56 4.13 12.57
N TYR A 120 23.35 4.83 13.69
CA TYR A 120 22.14 5.62 13.96
C TYR A 120 21.88 6.76 12.96
N ARG A 121 22.93 7.46 12.50
CA ARG A 121 22.78 8.57 11.54
C ARG A 121 22.18 8.09 10.22
N LEU A 122 22.63 6.95 9.71
CA LEU A 122 22.10 6.40 8.46
C LEU A 122 20.66 5.90 8.65
N GLN A 123 20.36 5.27 9.78
CA GLN A 123 19.00 4.88 10.13
C GLN A 123 18.03 6.07 10.08
N GLN A 124 18.40 7.22 10.65
CA GLN A 124 17.54 8.40 10.63
C GLN A 124 17.27 8.91 9.20
N ILE A 125 18.29 8.92 8.33
CA ILE A 125 18.14 9.31 6.93
C ILE A 125 17.15 8.38 6.22
N TYR A 126 17.31 7.06 6.39
CA TYR A 126 16.40 6.09 5.78
C TYR A 126 15.00 6.13 6.38
N TYR A 127 14.85 6.49 7.65
CA TYR A 127 13.56 6.69 8.28
C TYR A 127 12.83 7.90 7.70
N VAL A 128 13.51 9.05 7.55
CA VAL A 128 12.93 10.24 6.89
C VAL A 128 12.58 9.93 5.45
N PHE A 129 13.44 9.21 4.74
CA PHE A 129 13.15 8.76 3.37
C PHE A 129 11.91 7.86 3.32
N ALA A 130 11.76 6.91 4.25
CA ALA A 130 10.58 6.05 4.34
C ALA A 130 9.30 6.86 4.47
N VAL A 131 9.29 7.82 5.40
CA VAL A 131 8.14 8.72 5.62
C VAL A 131 7.83 9.54 4.37
N ALA A 132 8.85 10.08 3.71
CA ALA A 132 8.68 10.83 2.47
C ALA A 132 8.07 9.97 1.35
N VAL A 133 8.51 8.72 1.20
CA VAL A 133 7.94 7.78 0.23
C VAL A 133 6.48 7.46 0.56
N VAL A 134 6.16 7.23 1.84
CA VAL A 134 4.77 6.98 2.26
C VAL A 134 3.87 8.19 1.94
N LEU A 135 4.33 9.41 2.21
CA LEU A 135 3.60 10.63 1.86
C LEU A 135 3.43 10.78 0.34
N TYR A 136 4.48 10.50 -0.43
CA TYR A 136 4.43 10.52 -1.88
C TYR A 136 3.40 9.52 -2.43
N VAL A 137 3.45 8.26 -1.99
CA VAL A 137 2.50 7.22 -2.42
C VAL A 137 1.08 7.62 -2.02
N PHE A 138 0.88 8.13 -0.80
CA PHE A 138 -0.44 8.59 -0.36
C PHE A 138 -1.02 9.69 -1.28
N LEU A 139 -0.22 10.68 -1.66
CA LEU A 139 -0.64 11.73 -2.58
C LEU A 139 -0.96 11.17 -3.98
N GLU A 140 -0.11 10.28 -4.49
CA GLU A 140 -0.32 9.65 -5.79
C GLU A 140 -1.63 8.83 -5.82
N GLN A 141 -1.93 8.07 -4.77
CA GLN A 141 -3.20 7.35 -4.65
C GLN A 141 -4.40 8.30 -4.66
N LEU A 142 -4.32 9.41 -3.92
CA LEU A 142 -5.40 10.43 -3.90
C LEU A 142 -5.62 11.03 -5.29
N VAL A 143 -4.55 11.34 -6.02
CA VAL A 143 -4.64 11.88 -7.39
C VAL A 143 -5.24 10.84 -8.34
N GLY A 144 -4.84 9.57 -8.25
CA GLY A 144 -5.41 8.48 -9.04
C GLY A 144 -6.92 8.36 -8.86
N ILE A 145 -7.38 8.34 -7.60
CA ILE A 145 -8.81 8.29 -7.27
C ILE A 145 -9.52 9.55 -7.79
N ALA A 146 -8.96 10.73 -7.55
CA ALA A 146 -9.53 12.00 -7.98
C ALA A 146 -9.72 12.08 -9.51
N LEU A 147 -8.76 11.56 -10.29
CA LEU A 147 -8.84 11.50 -11.74
C LEU A 147 -9.99 10.59 -12.20
N VAL A 148 -10.15 9.43 -11.58
CA VAL A 148 -11.24 8.50 -11.89
C VAL A 148 -12.60 9.15 -11.60
N PHE A 149 -12.75 9.79 -10.44
CA PHE A 149 -13.99 10.48 -10.08
C PHE A 149 -14.29 11.68 -10.98
N ASN A 150 -13.25 12.39 -11.44
CA ASN A 150 -13.40 13.45 -12.42
C ASN A 150 -13.92 12.92 -13.77
N ASN A 151 -13.33 11.82 -14.26
CA ASN A 151 -13.72 11.23 -15.55
C ASN A 151 -15.12 10.60 -15.53
N ILE A 152 -15.56 10.04 -14.39
CA ILE A 152 -16.86 9.34 -14.29
C ILE A 152 -18.00 10.29 -13.90
N PHE A 153 -17.77 11.17 -12.91
CA PHE A 153 -18.81 12.01 -12.31
C PHE A 153 -18.64 13.50 -12.61
N GLY A 154 -17.53 13.93 -13.23
CA GLY A 154 -17.26 15.34 -13.49
C GLY A 154 -16.94 16.15 -12.24
N ILE A 155 -16.47 15.50 -11.15
CA ILE A 155 -16.08 16.19 -9.91
C ILE A 155 -14.70 16.82 -10.13
N SER A 156 -14.59 18.15 -10.03
CA SER A 156 -13.29 18.82 -10.13
C SER A 156 -12.46 18.54 -8.88
N PHE A 157 -11.23 18.07 -9.07
CA PHE A 157 -10.21 17.99 -8.03
C PHE A 157 -9.18 19.12 -8.13
N LYS A 158 -9.22 19.90 -9.22
CA LYS A 158 -8.39 21.09 -9.39
C LYS A 158 -9.09 22.26 -8.72
N ILE A 159 -8.37 22.94 -7.84
CA ILE A 159 -8.76 24.26 -7.34
C ILE A 159 -8.32 25.25 -8.42
N THR A 160 -9.18 25.51 -9.40
CA THR A 160 -8.99 26.54 -10.43
C THR A 160 -10.34 27.11 -10.79
#